data_AF-A0A9X3PK36-F1
#
_entry.id   AF-A0A9X3PK36-F1
#
_cell.length_a   1.000
_cell.length_b   1.000
_cell.length_c   1.000
_cell.angle_alpha   90.00
_cell.angle_beta   90.00
_cell.angle_gamma   90.00
#
_symmetry.space_group_name_H-M   'P 1'
#
loop_
_entity.id
_entity.type
_entity.pdbx_description
1 polymer ?
#
loop_
_entity_poly.entity_id
_entity_poly.type
_entity_poly.pdbx_seq_one_letter_code
_entity_poly.pdbx_strand_id
1 'polypeptide(L)'
;MQTARGATLSEDTPPGTADGPGPTTPEKKKPVRRVGLMIAALLIAAFAIGLDQWTKNLAEANLDPSDPVRILGGLVYLDLTWNSGAAFSLGTDYTWIFTTVASAVVVFLIVLSSRIVYPVWAIAIGLVLGGAAGNLLDRYFREPGFPNGHVVDFISVFKPDAQAFPIFNIADSALCCGVVLIVLLELTGHGFSPESRKADEKKKEAAA
;
A
#
# COMPACT_ATOMS: atom_id res chain seq x y z
N MET A 1 31.67 10.35 94.09
CA MET A 1 32.05 11.77 93.92
C MET A 1 32.77 11.89 92.58
N GLN A 2 32.06 12.03 91.46
CA GLN A 2 31.66 13.29 90.80
C GLN A 2 32.82 14.27 90.55
N THR A 3 33.30 14.29 89.30
CA THR A 3 33.77 15.51 88.62
C THR A 3 33.24 15.47 87.19
N ALA A 4 32.75 16.63 86.74
CA ALA A 4 31.78 16.80 85.67
C ALA A 4 32.40 17.40 84.40
N ARG A 5 31.59 17.30 83.33
CA ARG A 5 31.48 18.22 82.17
C ARG A 5 32.59 18.23 81.11
N GLY A 6 32.26 17.62 79.98
CA GLY A 6 32.61 18.10 78.64
C GLY A 6 31.34 18.08 77.78
N ALA A 7 31.00 19.20 77.16
CA ALA A 7 29.80 19.43 76.38
C ALA A 7 30.19 19.80 74.93
N THR A 8 29.45 19.28 73.94
CA THR A 8 29.11 19.85 72.61
C THR A 8 28.05 18.92 71.99
N LEU A 9 26.77 19.30 71.81
CA LEU A 9 26.19 20.07 70.67
C LEU A 9 26.47 19.36 69.31
N SER A 10 25.54 19.02 68.43
CA SER A 10 24.09 19.25 68.25
C SER A 10 23.56 18.21 67.26
N GLU A 11 22.26 17.90 67.32
CA GLU A 11 21.51 17.46 66.14
C GLU A 11 21.44 18.63 65.15
N ASP A 12 21.74 18.39 63.87
CA ASP A 12 21.17 19.19 62.79
C ASP A 12 21.16 18.37 61.49
N THR A 13 19.97 18.10 60.99
CA THR A 13 19.73 17.54 59.66
C THR A 13 19.59 18.71 58.69
N PRO A 14 20.46 18.85 57.67
CA PRO A 14 20.17 19.73 56.55
C PRO A 14 19.38 18.97 55.47
N PRO A 15 18.31 19.56 54.89
CA PRO A 15 17.65 19.03 53.71
C PRO A 15 18.53 19.35 52.49
N GLY A 16 19.14 18.32 51.91
CA GLY A 16 19.98 18.44 50.72
C GLY A 16 19.36 17.72 49.54
N THR A 17 18.55 18.45 48.78
CA THR A 17 18.11 18.13 47.42
C THR A 17 19.30 17.78 46.53
N ALA A 18 19.56 16.50 46.33
CA ALA A 18 20.34 16.01 45.21
C ALA A 18 19.37 15.66 44.08
N ASP A 19 18.93 16.69 43.34
CA ASP A 19 18.40 16.54 41.99
C ASP A 19 19.52 16.00 41.11
N GLY A 20 19.75 14.69 41.17
CA GLY A 20 20.49 14.00 40.14
C GLY A 20 19.69 14.09 38.84
N PRO A 21 20.32 14.37 37.68
CA PRO A 21 19.61 14.29 36.41
C PRO A 21 19.16 12.83 36.26
N GLY A 22 17.86 12.60 36.44
CA GLY A 22 17.24 11.31 36.21
C GLY A 22 17.57 10.81 34.80
N PRO A 23 17.53 9.51 34.54
CA PRO A 23 17.85 8.96 33.23
C PRO A 23 16.94 9.64 32.20
N THR A 24 17.51 10.53 31.38
CA THR A 24 16.81 11.17 30.28
C THR A 24 16.42 10.08 29.31
N THR A 25 15.18 9.63 29.43
CA THR A 25 14.60 8.66 28.51
C THR A 25 14.70 9.29 27.11
N PRO A 26 15.29 8.60 26.11
CA PRO A 26 15.56 9.23 24.83
C PRO A 26 14.26 9.67 24.16
N GLU A 27 14.27 10.93 23.74
CA GLU A 27 13.18 11.69 23.14
C GLU A 27 12.52 10.94 21.96
N LYS A 28 11.23 10.57 22.07
CA LYS A 28 10.44 9.94 21.00
C LYS A 28 10.07 10.94 19.89
N LYS A 29 11.03 11.47 19.14
CA LYS A 29 10.77 12.27 17.92
C LYS A 29 10.70 11.37 16.67
N LYS A 30 9.60 10.65 16.43
CA LYS A 30 9.36 9.90 15.16
C LYS A 30 7.92 9.87 14.55
N PRO A 31 6.97 10.80 14.79
CA PRO A 31 5.66 10.74 14.11
C PRO A 31 5.62 11.43 12.72
N VAL A 32 6.26 12.59 12.55
CA VAL A 32 6.08 13.45 11.36
C VAL A 32 6.50 12.78 10.05
N ARG A 33 7.61 12.03 10.07
CA ARG A 33 8.12 11.32 8.89
C ARG A 33 7.15 10.23 8.39
N ARG A 34 6.42 9.57 9.29
CA ARG A 34 5.47 8.50 8.91
C ARG A 34 4.22 9.06 8.22
N VAL A 35 3.70 10.17 8.72
CA VAL A 35 2.56 10.86 8.08
C VAL A 35 2.92 11.31 6.67
N GLY A 36 4.12 11.88 6.47
CA GLY A 36 4.59 12.27 5.14
C GLY A 36 4.68 11.09 4.17
N LEU A 37 5.13 9.92 4.62
CA LEU A 37 5.18 8.70 3.78
C LEU A 37 3.80 8.13 3.47
N MET A 38 2.88 8.16 4.44
CA MET A 38 1.48 7.80 4.21
C MET A 38 0.85 8.72 3.17
N ILE A 39 1.02 10.04 3.30
CA ILE A 39 0.55 11.02 2.31
C ILE A 39 1.17 10.73 0.94
N ALA A 40 2.46 10.45 0.87
CA ALA A 40 3.12 10.10 -0.39
C ALA A 40 2.49 8.84 -1.04
N ALA A 41 2.22 7.79 -0.26
CA ALA A 41 1.55 6.59 -0.77
C ALA A 41 0.13 6.91 -1.30
N LEU A 42 -0.63 7.72 -0.58
CA LEU A 42 -1.98 8.16 -1.00
C LEU A 42 -1.95 9.03 -2.25
N LEU A 43 -0.95 9.91 -2.40
CA LEU A 43 -0.77 10.72 -3.61
C LEU A 43 -0.42 9.85 -4.83
N ILE A 44 0.44 8.84 -4.64
CA ILE A 44 0.77 7.87 -5.70
C ILE A 44 -0.47 7.08 -6.09
N ALA A 45 -1.27 6.63 -5.11
CA ALA A 45 -2.53 5.94 -5.37
C ALA A 45 -3.51 6.85 -6.13
N ALA A 46 -3.69 8.10 -5.69
CA ALA A 46 -4.56 9.07 -6.35
C ALA A 46 -4.12 9.36 -7.79
N PHE A 47 -2.81 9.47 -8.03
CA PHE A 47 -2.28 9.62 -9.38
C PHE A 47 -2.56 8.40 -10.26
N ALA A 48 -2.32 7.19 -9.76
CA ALA A 48 -2.59 5.95 -10.49
C ALA A 48 -4.09 5.80 -10.80
N ILE A 49 -4.98 6.11 -9.85
CA ILE A 49 -6.43 6.14 -10.05
C ILE A 49 -6.81 7.16 -11.12
N GLY A 50 -6.29 8.39 -11.04
CA GLY A 50 -6.60 9.44 -12.00
C GLY A 50 -6.16 9.09 -13.42
N LEU A 51 -4.96 8.52 -13.56
CA LEU A 51 -4.45 8.04 -14.84
C LEU A 51 -5.28 6.89 -15.39
N ASP A 52 -5.60 5.89 -14.56
CA ASP A 52 -6.43 4.75 -14.94
C ASP A 52 -7.80 5.19 -15.45
N GLN A 53 -8.53 5.97 -14.65
CA GLN A 53 -9.87 6.45 -15.00
C GLN A 53 -9.85 7.35 -16.26
N TRP A 54 -8.83 8.20 -16.41
CA TRP A 54 -8.68 9.00 -17.62
C TRP A 54 -8.48 8.11 -18.86
N THR A 55 -7.60 7.12 -18.78
CA THR A 55 -7.33 6.21 -19.91
C THR A 55 -8.51 5.31 -20.25
N LYS A 56 -9.26 4.82 -19.26
CA LYS A 56 -10.49 4.03 -19.48
C LYS A 56 -11.56 4.85 -20.19
N ASN A 57 -11.80 6.08 -19.76
CA ASN A 57 -12.74 6.98 -20.42
C ASN A 57 -12.31 7.32 -21.85
N LEU A 58 -10.99 7.46 -22.09
CA LEU A 58 -10.47 7.66 -23.43
C LEU A 58 -10.69 6.42 -24.31
N ALA A 59 -10.47 5.22 -23.76
CA ALA A 59 -10.69 3.97 -24.46
C ALA A 59 -12.15 3.81 -24.88
N GLU A 60 -13.10 3.97 -23.95
CA GLU A 60 -14.54 3.88 -24.25
C GLU A 60 -15.03 4.91 -25.26
N ALA A 61 -14.45 6.12 -25.25
CA ALA A 61 -14.86 7.18 -26.15
C ALA A 61 -14.30 7.05 -27.58
N ASN A 62 -13.23 6.27 -27.79
CA ASN A 62 -12.48 6.30 -29.05
C ASN A 62 -12.21 4.92 -29.69
N LEU A 63 -12.38 3.82 -28.96
CA LEU A 63 -12.13 2.48 -29.50
C LEU A 63 -13.44 1.80 -29.92
N ASP A 64 -13.40 1.15 -31.08
CA ASP A 64 -14.43 0.19 -31.48
C ASP A 64 -14.04 -1.20 -30.93
N PRO A 65 -14.86 -1.83 -30.07
CA PRO A 65 -14.59 -3.17 -29.54
C PRO A 65 -14.44 -4.25 -30.63
N SER A 66 -14.93 -4.01 -31.85
CA SER A 66 -14.85 -4.95 -32.96
C SER A 66 -13.63 -4.76 -33.84
N ASP A 67 -12.85 -3.69 -33.64
CA ASP A 67 -11.68 -3.34 -34.45
C ASP A 67 -10.48 -2.94 -33.57
N PRO A 68 -9.75 -3.92 -32.99
CA PRO A 68 -8.58 -3.66 -32.14
C PRO A 68 -7.47 -2.89 -32.86
N VAL A 69 -7.05 -1.75 -32.29
CA VAL A 69 -6.04 -0.89 -32.89
C VAL A 69 -4.64 -1.45 -32.63
N ARG A 70 -3.95 -1.86 -33.70
CA ARG A 70 -2.59 -2.37 -33.64
C ARG A 70 -1.58 -1.24 -33.39
N ILE A 71 -0.78 -1.36 -32.34
CA ILE A 71 0.33 -0.44 -32.03
C ILE A 71 1.66 -1.21 -31.88
N LEU A 72 2.79 -0.49 -31.95
CA LEU A 72 4.14 -1.07 -31.80
C LEU A 72 4.40 -2.30 -32.68
N GLY A 73 3.93 -2.27 -33.93
CA GLY A 73 4.13 -3.39 -34.86
C GLY A 73 3.40 -4.69 -34.46
N GLY A 74 2.39 -4.64 -33.59
CA GLY A 74 1.65 -5.81 -33.10
C GLY A 74 2.19 -6.40 -31.81
N LEU A 75 3.09 -5.71 -31.12
CA LEU A 75 3.43 -6.06 -29.74
C LEU A 75 2.32 -5.71 -28.76
N VAL A 76 1.58 -4.63 -29.03
CA VAL A 76 0.47 -4.16 -28.20
C VAL A 76 -0.72 -3.81 -29.11
N TYR A 77 -1.92 -4.04 -28.61
CA TYR A 77 -3.18 -3.67 -29.23
C TYR A 77 -4.02 -2.87 -28.23
N LEU A 78 -4.70 -1.84 -28.72
CA LEU A 78 -5.77 -1.18 -27.96
C LEU A 78 -7.08 -1.89 -28.29
N ASP A 79 -7.62 -2.61 -27.32
CA ASP A 79 -8.59 -3.68 -27.52
C ASP A 79 -9.63 -3.62 -26.39
N LEU A 80 -10.73 -2.91 -26.63
CA LEU A 80 -11.69 -2.52 -25.61
C LEU A 80 -12.60 -3.70 -25.21
N THR A 81 -12.63 -4.01 -23.91
CA THR A 81 -13.53 -5.00 -23.33
C THR A 81 -14.05 -4.58 -21.97
N TRP A 82 -15.21 -5.12 -21.59
CA TRP A 82 -15.88 -4.85 -20.32
C TRP A 82 -15.91 -6.11 -19.48
N ASN A 83 -14.98 -6.17 -18.54
CA ASN A 83 -14.73 -7.33 -17.70
C ASN A 83 -15.63 -7.32 -16.46
N SER A 84 -16.70 -8.11 -16.52
CA SER A 84 -17.60 -8.35 -15.39
C SER A 84 -17.03 -9.32 -14.35
N GLY A 85 -15.85 -9.91 -14.57
CA GLY A 85 -15.31 -10.99 -13.73
C GLY A 85 -15.96 -12.36 -13.96
N ALA A 86 -16.85 -12.48 -14.98
CA ALA A 86 -17.59 -13.70 -15.29
C ALA A 86 -16.82 -14.72 -16.17
N ALA A 87 -15.51 -14.54 -16.36
CA ALA A 87 -14.67 -15.30 -17.29
C ALA A 87 -14.59 -16.83 -17.04
N PHE A 88 -15.22 -17.36 -15.99
CA PHE A 88 -15.30 -18.80 -15.68
C PHE A 88 -16.70 -19.41 -15.85
N SER A 89 -17.64 -18.74 -16.52
CA SER A 89 -19.02 -19.25 -16.75
C SER A 89 -19.81 -19.57 -15.47
N LEU A 90 -19.33 -19.10 -14.30
CA LEU A 90 -19.92 -19.32 -12.98
C LEU A 90 -20.54 -18.06 -12.36
N GLY A 91 -20.46 -16.89 -12.99
CA GLY A 91 -20.20 -15.67 -12.21
C GLY A 91 -21.05 -14.42 -12.42
N THR A 92 -22.03 -14.37 -13.33
CA THR A 92 -22.85 -13.13 -13.47
C THR A 92 -23.57 -12.77 -12.17
N ASP A 93 -23.94 -13.77 -11.37
CA ASP A 93 -24.60 -13.59 -10.08
C ASP A 93 -23.63 -13.35 -8.91
N TYR A 94 -22.31 -13.41 -9.16
CA TYR A 94 -21.26 -13.32 -8.14
C TYR A 94 -20.27 -12.17 -8.36
N THR A 95 -20.52 -11.27 -9.32
CA THR A 95 -19.67 -10.10 -9.56
C THR A 95 -19.47 -9.25 -8.29
N TRP A 96 -20.50 -9.16 -7.46
CA TRP A 96 -20.47 -8.50 -6.15
C TRP A 96 -19.40 -9.01 -5.18
N ILE A 97 -18.95 -10.28 -5.32
CA ILE A 97 -17.87 -10.84 -4.51
C ILE A 97 -16.56 -10.11 -4.81
N PHE A 98 -16.26 -9.86 -6.08
CA PHE A 98 -15.06 -9.12 -6.47
C PHE A 98 -15.06 -7.73 -5.88
N THR A 99 -16.20 -7.03 -5.93
CA THR A 99 -16.38 -5.70 -5.32
C THR A 99 -16.16 -5.75 -3.82
N THR A 100 -16.73 -6.74 -3.14
CA THR A 100 -16.62 -6.89 -1.69
C THR A 100 -15.18 -7.17 -1.24
N VAL A 101 -14.52 -8.12 -1.91
CA VAL A 101 -13.12 -8.46 -1.62
C VAL A 101 -12.19 -7.29 -1.95
N ALA A 102 -12.37 -6.64 -3.09
CA ALA A 102 -11.57 -5.48 -3.47
C ALA A 102 -11.76 -4.31 -2.49
N SER A 103 -13.00 -4.04 -2.01
CA SER A 103 -13.24 -3.07 -0.95
C SER A 103 -12.48 -3.39 0.33
N ALA A 104 -12.50 -4.65 0.77
CA ALA A 104 -11.75 -5.07 1.94
C ALA A 104 -10.23 -4.88 1.77
N VAL A 105 -9.69 -5.22 0.60
CA VAL A 105 -8.27 -5.02 0.25
C VAL A 105 -7.91 -3.54 0.25
N VAL A 106 -8.73 -2.67 -0.36
CA VAL A 106 -8.49 -1.22 -0.41
C VAL A 106 -8.49 -0.63 1.00
N VAL A 107 -9.47 -0.98 1.84
CA VAL A 107 -9.50 -0.54 3.25
C VAL A 107 -8.26 -1.03 4.00
N PHE A 108 -7.89 -2.30 3.84
CA PHE A 108 -6.68 -2.85 4.44
C PHE A 108 -5.43 -2.08 4.02
N LEU A 109 -5.26 -1.76 2.74
CA LEU A 109 -4.12 -1.03 2.21
C LEU A 109 -4.06 0.42 2.70
N ILE A 110 -5.21 1.10 2.83
CA ILE A 110 -5.29 2.43 3.45
C ILE A 110 -4.80 2.36 4.90
N VAL A 111 -5.28 1.40 5.69
CA VAL A 111 -4.82 1.20 7.07
C VAL A 111 -3.32 0.85 7.11
N LEU A 112 -2.87 -0.03 6.22
CA LEU A 112 -1.47 -0.46 6.13
C LEU A 112 -0.55 0.71 5.77
N SER A 113 -1.00 1.67 4.96
CA SER A 113 -0.21 2.83 4.56
C SER A 113 0.24 3.70 5.75
N SER A 114 -0.52 3.72 6.84
CA SER A 114 -0.16 4.43 8.07
C SER A 114 1.05 3.81 8.80
N ARG A 115 1.42 2.58 8.45
CA ARG A 115 2.52 1.81 9.06
C ARG A 115 3.82 1.88 8.26
N ILE A 116 3.83 2.59 7.13
CA ILE A 116 5.01 2.72 6.27
C ILE A 116 6.14 3.45 7.01
N VAL A 117 7.34 2.89 6.94
CA VAL A 117 8.54 3.48 7.56
C VAL A 117 9.60 3.89 6.55
N TYR A 118 9.69 3.19 5.41
CA TYR A 118 10.68 3.48 4.37
C TYR A 118 10.03 4.04 3.09
N PRO A 119 10.66 5.00 2.40
CA PRO A 119 10.08 5.66 1.23
C PRO A 119 9.68 4.71 0.08
N VAL A 120 10.49 3.68 -0.18
CA VAL A 120 10.22 2.73 -1.28
C VAL A 120 8.92 1.94 -1.06
N TRP A 121 8.54 1.70 0.19
CA TRP A 121 7.26 1.09 0.53
C TRP A 121 6.07 2.02 0.29
N ALA A 122 6.25 3.34 0.31
CA ALA A 122 5.20 4.28 -0.09
C ALA A 122 4.87 4.16 -1.58
N ILE A 123 5.89 3.93 -2.42
CA ILE A 123 5.70 3.66 -3.85
C ILE A 123 4.97 2.33 -4.03
N ALA A 124 5.47 1.27 -3.41
CA ALA A 124 4.91 -0.08 -3.57
C ALA A 124 3.45 -0.14 -3.10
N ILE A 125 3.14 0.33 -1.89
CA ILE A 125 1.78 0.35 -1.35
C ILE A 125 0.89 1.32 -2.13
N GLY A 126 1.40 2.49 -2.53
CA GLY A 126 0.66 3.46 -3.32
C GLY A 126 0.22 2.90 -4.67
N LEU A 127 1.10 2.15 -5.36
CA LEU A 127 0.78 1.47 -6.62
C LEU A 127 -0.27 0.37 -6.45
N VAL A 128 -0.11 -0.50 -5.45
CA VAL A 128 -1.11 -1.57 -5.19
C VAL A 128 -2.46 -0.98 -4.79
N LEU A 129 -2.46 0.03 -3.91
CA LEU A 129 -3.67 0.72 -3.50
C LEU A 129 -4.34 1.42 -4.68
N GLY A 130 -3.57 2.14 -5.50
CA GLY A 130 -4.07 2.85 -6.68
C GLY A 130 -4.68 1.89 -7.71
N GLY A 131 -4.00 0.79 -8.01
CA GLY A 131 -4.51 -0.24 -8.91
C GLY A 131 -5.77 -0.92 -8.38
N ALA A 132 -5.76 -1.36 -7.11
CA ALA A 132 -6.93 -1.98 -6.50
C ALA A 132 -8.13 -1.02 -6.46
N ALA A 133 -7.90 0.24 -6.08
CA ALA A 133 -8.95 1.25 -6.01
C ALA A 133 -9.46 1.69 -7.39
N GLY A 134 -8.59 1.81 -8.41
CA GLY A 134 -9.01 2.15 -9.77
C GLY A 134 -10.00 1.13 -10.35
N ASN A 135 -9.69 -0.15 -10.19
CA ASN A 135 -10.59 -1.25 -10.58
C ASN A 135 -11.82 -1.39 -9.65
N LEU A 136 -11.74 -0.90 -8.41
CA LEU A 136 -12.88 -0.86 -7.51
C LEU A 136 -13.87 0.24 -7.90
N LEU A 137 -13.38 1.41 -8.32
CA LEU A 137 -14.23 2.52 -8.76
C LEU A 137 -15.13 2.10 -9.91
N ASP A 138 -14.58 1.42 -10.92
CA ASP A 138 -15.35 0.86 -12.02
C ASP A 138 -16.49 -0.02 -11.52
N ARG A 139 -16.22 -0.94 -10.60
CA ARG A 139 -17.22 -1.84 -10.02
C ARG A 139 -18.33 -1.14 -9.23
N TYR A 140 -18.04 0.02 -8.66
CA TYR A 140 -19.02 0.82 -7.93
C TYR A 140 -19.86 1.70 -8.85
N PHE A 141 -19.27 2.25 -9.90
CA PHE A 141 -19.86 3.39 -10.62
C PHE A 141 -20.21 3.10 -12.09
N ARG A 142 -19.70 2.01 -12.68
CA ARG A 142 -20.04 1.61 -14.05
C ARG A 142 -21.21 0.63 -14.07
N GLU A 143 -21.84 0.55 -15.24
CA GLU A 143 -22.94 -0.39 -15.52
C GLU A 143 -22.53 -1.85 -15.23
N PRO A 144 -23.46 -2.74 -14.84
CA PRO A 144 -24.90 -2.53 -14.57
C PRO A 144 -25.21 -1.78 -13.25
N GLY A 145 -24.19 -1.29 -12.54
CA GLY A 145 -24.33 -0.57 -11.29
C GLY A 145 -23.81 -1.34 -10.08
N PHE A 146 -23.69 -0.65 -8.94
CA PHE A 146 -23.18 -1.24 -7.71
C PHE A 146 -24.06 -2.41 -7.21
N PRO A 147 -23.47 -3.52 -6.75
CA PRO A 147 -22.03 -3.84 -6.64
C PRO A 147 -21.47 -4.64 -7.83
N ASN A 148 -22.15 -4.64 -8.97
CA ASN A 148 -21.87 -5.55 -10.10
C ASN A 148 -21.25 -4.86 -11.31
N GLY A 149 -20.76 -3.62 -11.18
CA GLY A 149 -20.14 -2.88 -12.27
C GLY A 149 -18.98 -3.65 -12.91
N HIS A 150 -18.84 -3.54 -14.22
CA HIS A 150 -17.71 -4.12 -14.94
C HIS A 150 -16.46 -3.25 -14.81
N VAL A 151 -15.28 -3.83 -15.07
CA VAL A 151 -14.01 -3.12 -15.24
C VAL A 151 -13.75 -2.89 -16.72
N VAL A 152 -13.27 -1.72 -17.09
CA VAL A 152 -12.87 -1.43 -18.48
C VAL A 152 -11.43 -1.88 -18.70
N ASP A 153 -11.23 -2.84 -19.59
CA ASP A 153 -9.90 -3.30 -19.99
C ASP A 153 -9.68 -2.93 -21.46
N PHE A 154 -8.45 -2.53 -21.82
CA PHE A 154 -8.20 -2.01 -23.17
C PHE A 154 -6.78 -2.26 -23.71
N ILE A 155 -5.90 -2.89 -22.93
CA ILE A 155 -4.52 -3.17 -23.33
C ILE A 155 -4.36 -4.67 -23.54
N SER A 156 -4.06 -5.06 -24.77
CA SER A 156 -3.75 -6.44 -25.13
C SER A 156 -2.32 -6.55 -25.67
N VAL A 157 -1.63 -7.66 -25.40
CA VAL A 157 -0.22 -7.86 -25.75
C VAL A 157 -0.02 -9.09 -26.62
N PHE A 158 0.88 -9.00 -27.60
CA PHE A 158 1.26 -10.01 -28.59
C PHE A 158 0.16 -10.45 -29.59
N LYS A 159 -1.11 -10.52 -29.18
CA LYS A 159 -2.28 -10.80 -30.03
C LYS A 159 -3.53 -10.11 -29.47
N PRO A 160 -4.46 -9.62 -30.32
CA PRO A 160 -5.74 -9.07 -29.86
C PRO A 160 -6.67 -10.17 -29.34
N ASP A 161 -7.85 -9.78 -28.88
CA ASP A 161 -8.96 -10.60 -28.39
C ASP A 161 -8.57 -11.53 -27.24
N ALA A 162 -7.68 -11.05 -26.37
CA ALA A 162 -7.11 -11.83 -25.26
C ALA A 162 -6.42 -13.15 -25.67
N GLN A 163 -6.08 -13.36 -26.95
CA GLN A 163 -5.62 -14.66 -27.45
C GLN A 163 -4.24 -15.10 -26.92
N ALA A 164 -3.40 -14.16 -26.48
CA ALA A 164 -2.07 -14.44 -25.92
C ALA A 164 -1.99 -14.19 -24.42
N PHE A 165 -2.65 -13.14 -23.93
CA PHE A 165 -2.71 -12.76 -22.52
C PHE A 165 -4.05 -12.03 -22.26
N PRO A 166 -4.63 -12.13 -21.04
CA PRO A 166 -5.83 -11.37 -20.70
C PRO A 166 -5.66 -9.88 -20.98
N ILE A 167 -6.70 -9.24 -21.54
CA ILE A 167 -6.72 -7.79 -21.72
C ILE A 167 -6.73 -7.14 -20.33
N PHE A 168 -5.95 -6.10 -20.14
CA PHE A 168 -5.78 -5.42 -18.85
C PHE A 168 -5.81 -3.90 -19.02
N ASN A 169 -5.67 -3.19 -17.90
CA ASN A 169 -5.66 -1.74 -17.87
C ASN A 169 -4.47 -1.15 -17.06
N ILE A 170 -4.49 0.17 -16.86
CA ILE A 170 -3.44 0.86 -16.10
C ILE A 170 -3.51 0.52 -14.61
N ALA A 171 -4.69 0.34 -14.04
CA ALA A 171 -4.85 -0.13 -12.67
C ALA A 171 -4.23 -1.53 -12.46
N ASP A 172 -4.40 -2.48 -13.39
CA ASP A 172 -3.76 -3.80 -13.31
C ASP A 172 -2.24 -3.70 -13.42
N SER A 173 -1.76 -2.83 -14.30
CA SER A 173 -0.32 -2.57 -14.46
C SER A 173 0.28 -1.99 -13.18
N ALA A 174 -0.39 -1.02 -12.55
CA ALA A 174 0.03 -0.44 -11.27
C ALA A 174 0.03 -1.50 -10.16
N LEU A 175 -1.03 -2.30 -10.07
CA LEU A 175 -1.14 -3.39 -9.10
C LEU A 175 -0.01 -4.42 -9.28
N CYS A 176 0.23 -4.88 -10.51
CA CYS A 176 1.29 -5.84 -10.84
C CYS A 176 2.68 -5.30 -10.47
N CYS A 177 3.02 -4.08 -10.92
CA CYS A 177 4.29 -3.43 -10.59
C CYS A 177 4.47 -3.23 -9.09
N GLY A 178 3.41 -2.83 -8.38
CA GLY A 178 3.43 -2.67 -6.93
C GLY A 178 3.70 -3.99 -6.21
N VAL A 179 3.01 -5.07 -6.60
CA VAL A 179 3.24 -6.42 -6.03
C VAL A 179 4.65 -6.92 -6.33
N VAL A 180 5.14 -6.78 -7.57
CA VAL A 180 6.52 -7.13 -7.93
C VAL A 180 7.52 -6.37 -7.06
N LEU A 181 7.31 -5.07 -6.85
CA LEU A 181 8.18 -4.27 -5.99
C LEU A 181 8.15 -4.74 -4.53
N ILE A 182 6.97 -5.07 -3.97
CA ILE A 182 6.85 -5.65 -2.62
C ILE A 182 7.66 -6.94 -2.52
N VAL A 183 7.51 -7.85 -3.47
CA VAL A 183 8.24 -9.13 -3.48
C VAL A 183 9.75 -8.88 -3.53
N LEU A 184 10.22 -7.97 -4.38
CA LEU A 184 11.64 -7.63 -4.47
C LEU A 184 12.17 -7.00 -3.17
N LEU A 185 11.40 -6.15 -2.51
CA LEU A 185 11.79 -5.55 -1.23
C LEU A 185 11.94 -6.62 -0.14
N GLU A 186 11.00 -7.55 -0.05
CA GLU A 186 11.05 -8.66 0.91
C GLU A 186 12.26 -9.58 0.62
N LEU A 187 12.48 -9.97 -0.64
CA LEU A 187 13.62 -10.82 -1.02
C LEU A 187 14.98 -10.16 -0.80
N THR A 188 15.06 -8.84 -0.90
CA THR A 188 16.30 -8.07 -0.67
C THR A 188 16.49 -7.64 0.78
N GLY A 189 15.60 -8.03 1.70
CA GLY A 189 15.69 -7.73 3.13
C GLY A 189 15.32 -6.29 3.50
N HIS A 190 14.62 -5.58 2.62
CA HIS A 190 14.05 -4.26 2.90
C HIS A 190 12.69 -4.42 3.59
N GLY A 191 12.67 -5.02 4.77
CA GLY A 191 11.44 -5.32 5.50
C GLY A 191 10.50 -4.11 5.66
N PHE A 192 9.19 -4.40 5.68
CA PHE A 192 8.13 -3.40 5.77
C PHE A 192 8.27 -2.41 6.94
N SER A 193 8.78 -2.88 8.08
CA SER A 193 8.97 -2.07 9.28
C SER A 193 10.33 -2.34 9.96
N PRO A 194 10.79 -1.43 10.84
CA PRO A 194 11.99 -1.68 11.66
C PRO A 194 11.84 -2.90 12.56
N GLU A 195 10.62 -3.26 12.94
CA GLU A 195 10.33 -4.42 13.79
C GLU A 195 10.47 -5.71 12.98
N SER A 196 10.00 -5.75 11.73
CA SER A 196 10.19 -6.91 10.85
C SER A 196 11.68 -7.14 10.57
N ARG A 197 12.43 -6.06 10.29
CA ARG A 197 13.88 -6.14 10.07
C ARG A 197 14.64 -6.68 11.28
N LYS A 198 14.31 -6.23 12.51
CA LYS A 198 14.92 -6.76 13.73
C LYS A 198 14.60 -8.24 13.95
N ALA A 199 13.39 -8.67 13.60
CA ALA A 199 13.00 -10.08 13.68
C ALA A 199 13.82 -10.94 12.70
N ASP A 200 14.03 -10.45 11.48
CA ASP A 200 14.83 -11.14 10.46
C ASP A 200 16.31 -11.21 10.81
N GLU A 201 16.88 -10.12 11.32
CA GLU A 201 18.27 -10.09 11.82
C GLU A 201 18.46 -11.13 12.94
N LYS A 202 17.53 -11.16 13.92
CA LYS A 202 17.56 -12.13 15.01
C LYS A 202 17.40 -13.59 14.54
N LYS A 203 16.59 -13.81 13.50
CA LYS A 203 16.41 -15.14 12.89
C LYS A 203 17.66 -15.61 12.15
N LYS A 204 18.38 -14.68 11.49
CA LYS A 204 19.67 -14.97 10.84
C LYS A 204 20.77 -15.27 11.86
N GLU A 205 20.84 -14.50 12.95
CA GLU A 205 21.78 -14.76 14.05
C GLU A 205 21.54 -16.13 14.71
N ALA A 206 20.28 -16.53 14.89
CA ALA A 206 19.94 -17.84 15.47
C ALA A 206 20.22 -19.03 14.52
N ALA A 207 20.45 -18.76 13.23
CA ALA A 207 20.70 -19.78 12.21
C ALA A 207 22.18 -19.88 11.79
N ALA A 208 23.04 -19.00 12.32
CA ALA A 208 24.49 -18.98 12.11
C ALA A 208 25.22 -19.62 13.29
#